data_AF-A0A4R6PZD9-F1
#
_entry.id   AF-A0A4R6PZD9-F1
#
_cell.length_a   1.000
_cell.length_b   1.000
_cell.length_c   1.000
_cell.angle_alpha   90.00
_cell.angle_beta   90.00
_cell.angle_gamma   90.00
#
_symmetry.space_group_name_H-M   'P 1'
#
loop_
_entity.id
_entity.type
_entity.pdbx_description
1 polymer ?
#
loop_
_entity_poly.entity_id
_entity_poly.type
_entity_poly.pdbx_seq_one_letter_code
_entity_poly.pdbx_strand_id
1 'polypeptide(L)' 'MRNFYIADMHLGHANIIGFDHRQFADVEDMDRTLIDNWNAAVEEKDNIYILGGSHMG' A
#
# COMPACT_ATOMS: atom_id res chain seq x y z
N MET A 1 10.77 -18.09 -5.61
CA MET A 1 10.63 -16.89 -6.43
C MET A 1 9.21 -16.89 -6.95
N ARG A 2 8.41 -15.95 -6.45
CA ARG A 2 7.02 -15.70 -6.85
C ARG A 2 6.96 -14.35 -7.56
N ASN A 3 5.91 -14.16 -8.33
CA ASN A 3 5.61 -12.86 -8.93
C ASN A 3 4.51 -12.20 -8.12
N PHE A 4 4.76 -10.99 -7.63
CA PHE A 4 3.77 -10.15 -6.98
C PHE A 4 3.46 -8.94 -7.85
N TYR A 5 2.20 -8.54 -7.82
CA TYR A 5 1.70 -7.39 -8.56
C TYR A 5 0.98 -6.49 -7.56
N ILE A 6 1.36 -5.21 -7.52
CA ILE A 6 0.77 -4.22 -6.63
C ILE A 6 0.55 -2.92 -7.39
N ALA A 7 -0.49 -2.17 -7.03
CA ALA A 7 -0.83 -0.90 -7.66
C ALA A 7 -1.48 0.01 -6.61
N ASP A 8 -1.36 1.32 -6.81
CA ASP A 8 -2.16 2.36 -6.16
C ASP A 8 -2.37 2.16 -4.64
N MET A 9 -1.26 2.00 -3.91
CA MET A 9 -1.31 1.83 -2.45
C MET A 9 -1.92 3.04 -1.71
N HIS A 10 -2.02 4.19 -2.38
CA HIS A 10 -2.53 5.43 -1.81
C HIS A 10 -1.82 5.86 -0.51
N LEU A 11 -0.52 5.56 -0.42
CA LEU A 11 0.30 6.03 0.70
C LEU A 11 0.25 7.56 0.78
N GLY A 12 0.03 8.10 1.97
CA GLY A 12 -0.12 9.54 2.22
C GLY A 12 -1.45 10.17 1.76
N HIS A 13 -2.33 9.43 1.08
CA HIS A 13 -3.58 10.01 0.55
C HIS A 13 -4.70 10.05 1.61
N ALA A 14 -4.61 10.94 2.61
CA ALA A 14 -5.55 10.99 3.74
C ALA A 14 -7.04 11.04 3.34
N ASN A 15 -7.38 11.75 2.27
CA ASN A 15 -8.77 11.86 1.80
C ASN A 15 -9.37 10.52 1.34
N ILE A 16 -8.55 9.52 1.00
CA ILE A 16 -9.03 8.21 0.55
C ILE A 16 -9.77 7.47 1.66
N ILE A 17 -9.41 7.69 2.93
CA ILE A 17 -10.03 7.02 4.07
C ILE A 17 -11.52 7.36 4.12
N GLY A 18 -11.85 8.65 3.97
CA GLY A 18 -13.23 9.13 3.93
C GLY A 18 -13.94 8.75 2.62
N PHE A 19 -13.26 8.90 1.48
CA PHE A 19 -13.85 8.65 0.16
C PHE A 19 -14.23 7.17 -0.07
N ASP A 20 -13.36 6.26 0.35
CA ASP A 20 -13.49 4.80 0.15
C ASP A 20 -13.94 4.08 1.44
N HIS A 21 -14.34 4.83 2.47
CA HIS A 21 -14.78 4.32 3.77
C HIS A 21 -13.80 3.30 4.39
N ARG A 22 -12.50 3.55 4.26
CA ARG A 22 -11.48 2.65 4.78
C ARG A 22 -11.50 2.67 6.30
N GLN A 23 -11.29 1.49 6.90
CA GLN A 23 -11.36 1.31 8.35
C GLN A 23 -10.03 1.66 9.04
N PHE A 24 -9.47 2.83 8.74
CA PHE A 24 -8.26 3.35 9.36
C PHE A 24 -8.57 4.62 10.14
N ALA A 25 -7.86 4.82 11.26
CA ALA A 25 -8.06 6.00 12.10
C ALA A 25 -7.53 7.28 11.40
N ASP A 26 -6.37 7.17 10.76
CA ASP A 26 -5.69 8.23 10.03
C ASP A 26 -4.80 7.64 8.93
N VAL A 27 -4.13 8.52 8.18
CA VAL A 27 -3.29 8.14 7.05
C VAL A 27 -2.02 7.42 7.51
N GLU A 28 -1.49 7.77 8.67
CA GLU A 28 -0.33 7.12 9.25
C GLU A 28 -0.62 5.66 9.64
N ASP A 29 -1.79 5.39 10.23
CA ASP A 29 -2.22 4.03 10.57
C ASP A 29 -2.46 3.17 9.32
N MET A 30 -3.07 3.75 8.28
CA MET A 30 -3.22 3.10 6.98
C MET A 30 -1.86 2.77 6.36
N ASP A 31 -0.97 3.75 6.26
CA ASP A 31 0.33 3.63 5.61
C ASP A 31 1.18 2.55 6.31
N ARG A 32 1.26 2.62 7.64
CA ARG A 32 1.99 1.61 8.43
C ARG A 32 1.41 0.21 8.21
N THR A 33 0.10 0.07 8.27
CA THR A 33 -0.55 -1.24 8.10
C THR A 33 -0.28 -1.82 6.71
N LEU A 34 -0.37 -0.99 5.66
CA LEU A 34 -0.10 -1.43 4.29
C LEU A 34 1.37 -1.82 4.09
N ILE A 35 2.31 -1.04 4.64
CA ILE A 35 3.75 -1.32 4.59
C ILE A 35 4.09 -2.61 5.34
N ASP A 36 3.57 -2.78 6.55
CA ASP A 36 3.83 -3.96 7.39
C ASP A 36 3.31 -5.24 6.71
N ASN A 37 2.08 -5.21 6.19
CA ASN A 37 1.50 -6.32 5.45
C ASN A 37 2.29 -6.65 4.19
N TRP A 38 2.73 -5.63 3.45
CA TRP A 38 3.51 -5.84 2.23
C TRP A 38 4.87 -6.46 2.53
N ASN A 39 5.60 -5.92 3.52
CA ASN A 39 6.89 -6.44 3.95
C ASN A 39 6.79 -7.88 4.49
N ALA A 40 5.68 -8.24 5.12
CA ALA A 40 5.43 -9.61 5.57
C ALA A 40 5.12 -10.59 4.42
N ALA A 41 4.62 -10.08 3.27
CA ALA A 41 4.21 -10.91 2.14
C ALA A 41 5.36 -11.28 1.19
N VAL A 42 6.32 -10.37 0.99
CA VAL A 42 7.38 -10.51 -0.02
C VAL A 42 8.73 -10.95 0.57
N GLU A 43 9.53 -11.64 -0.24
CA GLU A 43 10.92 -11.97 0.08
C GLU A 43 11.88 -11.29 -0.91
N GLU A 44 13.15 -11.13 -0.53
CA GLU A 44 14.19 -10.46 -1.36
C GLU A 44 14.32 -11.03 -2.78
N LYS A 45 14.08 -12.34 -2.95
CA LYS A 45 14.20 -13.04 -4.23
C LYS A 45 12.92 -13.01 -5.08
N ASP A 46 11.84 -12.38 -4.61
CA ASP A 46 10.58 -12.34 -5.34
C ASP A 46 10.58 -11.22 -6.39
N ASN A 47 9.89 -11.44 -7.51
CA ASN A 47 9.74 -10.42 -8.54
C ASN A 47 8.53 -9.55 -8.20
N ILE A 48 8.75 -8.24 -8.11
CA ILE A 48 7.71 -7.27 -7.77
C ILE A 48 7.43 -6.39 -8.98
N TYR A 49 6.17 -6.36 -9.40
CA TYR A 49 5.68 -5.49 -10.46
C TYR A 49 4.75 -4.43 -9.86
N ILE A 50 5.12 -3.16 -10.01
CA ILE A 50 4.33 -2.02 -9.52
C ILE A 50 3.58 -1.43 -10.71
N LEU A 51 2.25 -1.46 -10.66
CA LEU A 51 1.33 -1.15 -11.76
C LEU A 51 0.38 0.02 -11.42
N GLY A 52 0.92 1.11 -10.86
CA GLY A 52 0.16 2.29 -10.46
C GLY A 52 1.07 3.34 -9.83
N GLY A 53 0.57 4.56 -9.67
CA GLY A 53 1.36 5.68 -9.17
C GLY A 53 1.21 5.85 -7.66
N SER A 54 2.32 5.98 -6.92
CA SER A 54 2.29 6.53 -5.57
C SER A 54 2.00 8.03 -5.66
N HIS A 55 0.72 8.42 -5.67
CA HIS A 55 0.36 9.82 -5.58
C HIS A 55 0.68 10.34 -4.17
N MET A 56 1.91 10.83 -3.99
CA MET A 56 2.35 11.59 -2.82
C MET A 56 1.90 13.04 -3.04
N GLY A 57 0.60 13.28 -2.84
CA GLY A 57 0.00 14.63 -2.88
C GLY A 57 -0.13 15.20 -1.49
#